data_AF-A0A1I4N8C4-F1
#
_entry.id   AF-A0A1I4N8C4-F1
#
_cell.length_a   1.000
_cell.length_b   1.000
_cell.length_c   1.000
_cell.angle_alpha   90.00
_cell.angle_beta   90.00
_cell.angle_gamma   90.00
#
_symmetry.space_group_name_H-M   'P 1'
#
loop_
_entity.id
_entity.type
_entity.pdbx_description
1 polymer ?
#
loop_
_entity_poly.entity_id
_entity_poly.type
_entity_poly.pdbx_seq_one_letter_code
_entity_poly.pdbx_strand_id
1 'polypeptide(L)' 'MANSDIRERIQKYKGTVKNWQIADHLGIADTTFSRWLRKELTMEKKELIMSAIERLAKGECR' A
#
# COMPACT_ATOMS: atom_id res chain seq x y z
N MET A 1 10.08 5.73 -13.50
CA MET A 1 10.26 5.25 -12.11
C MET A 1 9.32 4.09 -11.88
N ALA A 2 9.82 2.94 -11.40
CA ALA A 2 8.96 1.83 -11.04
C ALA A 2 8.07 2.21 -9.84
N ASN A 3 6.77 1.90 -9.93
CA ASN A 3 5.79 2.00 -8.83
C ASN A 3 5.37 3.43 -8.43
N SER A 4 5.50 4.42 -9.32
CA SER A 4 4.98 5.78 -9.07
C SER A 4 3.50 5.78 -8.69
N ASP A 5 2.70 4.90 -9.30
CA ASP A 5 1.25 4.79 -9.05
C ASP A 5 0.91 4.45 -7.58
N ILE A 6 1.66 3.50 -6.99
CA ILE A 6 1.48 3.12 -5.58
C ILE A 6 1.85 4.30 -4.67
N ARG A 7 2.96 4.99 -5.00
CA ARG A 7 3.39 6.17 -4.23
C ARG A 7 2.38 7.30 -4.31
N GLU A 8 1.79 7.52 -5.48
CA GLU A 8 0.78 8.56 -5.68
C GLU A 8 -0.52 8.24 -4.95
N ARG A 9 -0.98 6.98 -4.98
CA ARG A 9 -2.11 6.49 -4.17
C ARG A 9 -1.83 6.66 -2.67
N ILE A 10 -0.67 6.21 -2.19
CA ILE A 10 -0.29 6.39 -0.78
C ILE A 10 -0.24 7.88 -0.41
N GLN A 11 0.29 8.74 -1.28
CA GLN A 11 0.34 10.18 -1.08
C GLN A 11 -1.07 10.79 -0.99
N LYS A 12 -1.99 10.35 -1.87
CA LYS A 12 -3.39 10.78 -1.89
C LYS A 12 -4.11 10.45 -0.58
N TYR A 13 -3.81 9.29 -0.01
CA TYR A 13 -4.40 8.83 1.25
C TYR A 13 -3.51 9.04 2.47
N LYS A 14 -2.41 9.78 2.38
CA LYS A 14 -1.41 9.93 3.46
C LYS A 14 -2.00 10.44 4.78
N GLY A 15 -3.16 11.10 4.74
CA GLY A 15 -3.93 11.54 5.92
C GLY A 15 -4.89 10.50 6.50
N THR A 16 -5.31 9.50 5.73
CA THR A 16 -6.32 8.49 6.09
C THR A 16 -5.71 7.11 6.27
N VAL A 17 -4.70 6.78 5.46
CA VAL A 17 -4.08 5.46 5.37
C VAL A 17 -2.58 5.61 5.54
N LYS A 18 -2.04 4.95 6.57
CA LYS A 18 -0.60 4.93 6.85
C LYS A 18 0.04 3.68 6.24
N ASN A 19 1.32 3.77 5.88
CA ASN A 19 2.07 2.63 5.32
C ASN A 19 2.01 1.38 6.20
N TRP A 20 2.02 1.56 7.53
CA TRP A 20 1.91 0.45 8.47
C TRP A 20 0.53 -0.18 8.48
N GLN A 21 -0.56 0.56 8.20
CA GLN A 21 -1.90 -0.01 8.10
C GLN A 21 -2.04 -0.86 6.84
N ILE A 22 -1.43 -0.43 5.74
CA ILE A 22 -1.37 -1.21 4.50
C ILE A 22 -0.58 -2.50 4.74
N ALA A 23 0.56 -2.39 5.42
CA ALA A 23 1.38 -3.54 5.78
C ALA A 23 0.61 -4.53 6.69
N ASP A 24 -0.07 -4.01 7.72
CA ASP A 24 -0.90 -4.79 8.65
C ASP A 24 -2.06 -5.49 7.92
N HIS A 25 -2.78 -4.78 7.04
CA HIS A 25 -3.86 -5.35 6.24
C HIS A 25 -3.38 -6.45 5.27
N LEU A 26 -2.15 -6.32 4.78
CA LEU A 26 -1.50 -7.32 3.93
C LEU A 26 -0.87 -8.46 4.75
N GLY A 27 -0.86 -8.38 6.08
CA GLY A 27 -0.22 -9.36 6.97
C GLY A 27 1.31 -9.37 6.86
N ILE A 28 1.92 -8.24 6.48
CA ILE A 28 3.37 -8.11 6.30
C ILE A 28 3.95 -7.09 7.27
N ALA A 29 5.24 -7.23 7.57
CA ALA A 29 5.98 -6.21 8.31
C ALA A 29 6.18 -4.92 7.49
N ASP A 30 6.23 -3.77 8.16
CA ASP A 30 6.51 -2.46 7.54
C ASP A 30 7.84 -2.48 6.76
N THR A 31 8.85 -3.18 7.31
CA THR A 31 10.17 -3.32 6.69
C THR A 31 10.10 -4.07 5.36
N THR A 32 9.22 -5.05 5.24
CA THR A 32 8.95 -5.79 4.00
C THR A 32 8.27 -4.87 2.99
N PHE A 33 7.30 -4.07 3.43
CA PHE A 33 6.63 -3.08 2.58
C PHE A 33 7.61 -2.02 2.04
N SER A 34 8.48 -1.47 2.88
CA SER A 34 9.53 -0.53 2.46
C SER A 34 10.56 -1.17 1.52
N ARG A 35 10.84 -2.48 1.66
CA ARG A 35 11.69 -3.23 0.71
C ARG A 35 10.98 -3.45 -0.62
N TRP A 36 9.67 -3.68 -0.61
CA TRP A 36 8.86 -3.85 -1.82
C TRP A 36 8.77 -2.56 -2.63
N LEU A 37 8.62 -1.41 -1.98
CA LEU A 37 8.63 -0.11 -2.66
C LEU A 37 9.97 0.22 -3.35
N ARG A 38 11.06 -0.44 -2.96
CA ARG A 38 12.41 -0.28 -3.56
C ARG A 38 12.70 -1.25 -4.70
N LYS A 39 11.86 -2.27 -4.93
CA LYS A 39 12.05 -3.29 -5.99
C LYS A 39 10.94 -3.18 -7.04
N GLU A 40 11.15 -3.74 -8.22
CA GLU A 40 10.06 -3.92 -9.18
C GLU A 40 9.04 -4.89 -8.58
N LEU A 41 7.84 -4.36 -8.32
CA LEU A 41 6.70 -5.13 -7.85
C LEU A 41 5.99 -5.72 -9.07
N THR A 42 5.69 -7.02 -9.01
CA THR A 42 4.81 -7.67 -9.98
C THR A 42 3.43 -7.02 -9.96
N MET A 43 2.74 -7.08 -11.10
CA MET A 43 1.44 -6.42 -11.29
C MET A 43 0.40 -6.89 -10.27
N GLU A 44 0.39 -8.19 -9.93
CA GLU A 44 -0.48 -8.76 -8.89
C GLU A 44 -0.25 -8.12 -7.51
N LYS A 45 1.01 -7.92 -7.11
CA LYS A 45 1.32 -7.30 -5.81
C LYS A 45 0.91 -5.83 -5.78
N LYS A 46 1.04 -5.14 -6.91
CA LYS A 46 0.54 -3.76 -7.08
C LYS A 46 -0.96 -3.69 -6.85
N GLU A 47 -1.73 -4.56 -7.50
CA GLU A 47 -3.18 -4.60 -7.36
C GLU A 47 -3.62 -4.95 -5.94
N LEU A 48 -2.95 -5.91 -5.29
CA LEU A 48 -3.17 -6.23 -3.88
C LEU A 48 -2.98 -5.01 -2.97
N ILE A 49 -1.89 -4.26 -3.15
CA ILE A 49 -1.61 -3.05 -2.38
C ILE A 49 -2.65 -1.96 -2.68
N MET A 50 -3.03 -1.77 -3.95
CA MET A 50 -4.07 -0.81 -4.33
C MET A 50 -5.42 -1.16 -3.71
N SER A 51 -5.82 -2.43 -3.75
CA SER A 51 -7.06 -2.92 -3.14
C SER A 51 -7.05 -2.71 -1.63
N ALA A 52 -5.94 -3.03 -0.96
CA ALA A 52 -5.77 -2.76 0.47
C ALA A 52 -5.91 -1.27 0.80
N ILE A 53 -5.27 -0.39 0.02
CA ILE A 53 -5.38 1.07 0.18
C ILE A 53 -6.84 1.53 0.00
N GLU A 54 -7.54 1.03 -1.02
CA GLU A 54 -8.94 1.42 -1.26
C GLU A 54 -9.87 0.95 -0.13
N ARG A 55 -9.67 -0.26 0.41
CA ARG A 55 -10.44 -0.76 1.56
C ARG A 55 -10.19 0.05 2.82
N LEU A 56 -8.91 0.36 3.10
CA LEU A 56 -8.53 1.21 4.24
C LEU A 56 -9.05 2.64 4.07
N ALA A 57 -9.04 3.18 2.86
CA ALA A 57 -9.55 4.52 2.56
C ALA A 57 -11.08 4.61 2.62
N LYS A 58 -11.80 3.54 2.23
CA LYS A 58 -13.26 3.46 2.36
C LYS A 58 -13.73 3.35 3.81
N GLY A 59 -12.82 3.08 4.76
CA GLY A 59 -13.18 2.92 6.17
C GLY A 59 -13.87 1.59 6.47
N GLU A 60 -13.66 0.55 5.66
CA GLU A 60 -14.15 -0.82 5.93
C GLU A 60 -13.39 -1.53 7.07
N CYS A 61 -12.76 -0.77 7.96
CA CYS A 61 -12.26 -1.25 9.24
C CYS A 61 -12.93 -0.38 10.31
N ARG A 62 -14.17 -0.73 10.64
CA ARG A 62 -14.92 -0.20 11.77
C ARG A 62 -15.19 -1.33 12.74
#